data_AF-A0A359H293-F1
#
_entry.id   AF-A0A359H293-F1
#
_cell.length_a   1.000
_cell.length_b   1.000
_cell.length_c   1.000
_cell.angle_alpha   90.00
_cell.angle_beta   90.00
_cell.angle_gamma   90.00
#
_symmetry.space_group_name_H-M   'P 1'
#
loop_
_entity.id
_entity.type
_entity.pdbx_description
1 polymer ?
#
loop_
_entity_poly.entity_id
_entity_poly.type
_entity_poly.pdbx_seq_one_letter_code
_entity_poly.pdbx_strand_id
1 'polypeptide(L)'
;MKLKYFLLFPLLSFCANAGSSNDVYASNDIHEVQQMVKIPAIPNSMSFAGEDVPLKYFDVKEAIQRELTVISYWHASMSQIIQLNNRYG
;
A
#
# COMPACT_ATOMS: atom_id res chain seq x y z
N MET A 1 39.68 11.53 -38.60
CA MET A 1 39.02 11.60 -37.28
C MET A 1 37.66 12.33 -37.34
N LYS A 2 36.71 11.93 -38.21
CA LYS A 2 35.39 12.62 -38.33
C LYS A 2 34.21 11.72 -38.74
N LEU A 3 34.22 10.43 -38.40
CA LEU A 3 33.08 9.52 -38.71
C LEU A 3 32.30 9.06 -37.47
N LYS A 4 32.85 9.29 -36.26
CA LYS A 4 32.24 8.85 -34.99
C LYS A 4 31.07 9.73 -34.54
N TYR A 5 30.99 10.98 -35.03
CA TYR A 5 29.91 11.92 -34.71
C TYR A 5 28.67 11.75 -35.61
N PHE A 6 28.76 10.99 -36.70
CA PHE A 6 27.65 10.79 -37.63
C PHE A 6 26.57 9.86 -37.04
N LEU A 7 26.95 8.90 -36.19
CA LEU A 7 26.01 8.00 -35.49
C LEU A 7 25.40 8.60 -34.21
N LEU A 8 25.91 9.72 -33.71
CA LEU A 8 25.41 10.35 -32.48
C LEU A 8 24.27 11.36 -32.78
N PHE A 9 24.20 11.87 -34.01
CA PHE A 9 23.18 12.81 -34.46
C PHE A 9 21.74 12.23 -34.55
N PRO A 10 21.50 10.99 -35.06
CA PRO A 10 20.15 10.43 -35.10
C PRO A 10 19.62 10.04 -33.71
N LEU A 11 20.50 9.73 -32.74
CA LEU A 11 20.09 9.34 -31.39
C LEU A 11 19.45 10.51 -30.62
N LEU A 12 19.95 11.73 -30.84
CA LEU A 12 19.41 12.93 -30.19
C LEU A 12 18.07 13.37 -30.79
N SER A 13 17.87 13.13 -32.10
CA SER A 13 16.59 13.41 -32.78
C SER A 13 15.47 12.47 -32.35
N PHE A 14 15.79 11.24 -31.91
CA PHE A 14 14.79 10.29 -31.39
C PHE A 14 14.30 10.67 -29.99
N CYS A 15 15.11 11.39 -29.21
CA CYS A 15 14.73 11.81 -27.85
C CYS A 15 13.87 13.10 -27.85
N ALA A 16 14.04 13.99 -28.84
CA ALA A 16 13.34 15.27 -28.91
C ALA A 16 11.93 15.19 -29.54
N ASN A 17 11.53 14.05 -30.10
CA ASN A 17 10.19 13.83 -30.63
C ASN A 17 9.38 12.89 -29.72
N ALA A 18 9.49 13.11 -28.40
CA ALA A 18 8.47 12.65 -27.48
C ALA A 18 7.19 13.42 -27.83
N GLY A 19 6.26 12.73 -28.49
CA GLY A 19 5.06 13.30 -29.07
C GLY A 19 4.42 14.31 -28.13
N SER A 20 4.16 15.51 -28.66
CA SER A 20 3.09 16.37 -28.16
C SER A 20 1.78 15.69 -28.51
N SER A 21 1.51 14.57 -27.83
CA SER A 21 0.18 14.08 -27.67
C SER A 21 -0.48 15.09 -26.75
N ASN A 22 -1.22 16.03 -27.35
CA ASN A 22 -2.34 16.63 -26.66
C ASN A 22 -3.35 15.50 -26.44
N ASP A 23 -3.02 14.61 -25.51
CA ASP A 23 -3.94 13.62 -24.99
C ASP A 23 -4.97 14.46 -24.24
N VAL A 24 -6.01 14.86 -24.96
CA VAL A 24 -7.32 15.10 -24.36
C VAL A 24 -7.69 13.73 -23.80
N TYR A 25 -7.21 13.46 -22.58
CA TYR A 25 -7.73 12.38 -21.77
C TYR A 25 -9.21 12.66 -21.68
N ALA A 26 -10.00 11.90 -22.44
CA ALA A 26 -11.42 11.83 -22.23
C ALA A 26 -11.59 11.53 -20.74
N SER A 27 -12.09 12.52 -20.00
CA SER A 27 -12.46 12.41 -18.60
C SER A 27 -13.65 11.46 -18.53
N ASN A 28 -13.36 10.18 -18.74
CA ASN A 28 -14.13 9.12 -18.15
C ASN A 28 -13.98 9.40 -16.67
N ASP A 29 -15.08 9.73 -16.00
CA ASP A 29 -15.16 9.73 -14.54
C ASP A 29 -14.79 8.33 -14.07
N ILE A 30 -13.48 8.08 -13.94
CA ILE A 30 -12.96 7.01 -13.12
C ILE A 30 -13.40 7.44 -11.73
N HIS A 31 -14.51 6.88 -11.23
CA HIS A 31 -14.77 6.91 -9.80
C HIS A 31 -13.56 6.23 -9.17
N GLU A 32 -12.60 7.04 -8.73
CA GLU A 32 -11.39 6.59 -8.06
C GLU A 32 -11.85 5.98 -6.74
N VAL A 33 -12.11 4.67 -6.76
CA VAL A 33 -12.48 3.93 -5.56
C VAL A 33 -11.24 3.89 -4.68
N GLN A 34 -11.07 4.91 -3.86
CA GLN A 34 -9.95 4.97 -2.94
C GLN A 34 -10.09 3.85 -1.92
N GLN A 35 -9.11 2.95 -1.90
CA GLN A 35 -9.07 1.86 -0.93
C GLN A 35 -8.74 2.42 0.45
N MET A 36 -9.77 2.65 1.26
CA MET A 36 -9.62 3.06 2.65
C MET A 36 -9.29 1.86 3.53
N VAL A 37 -8.00 1.63 3.79
CA VAL A 37 -7.54 0.58 4.71
C VAL A 37 -7.73 1.06 6.15
N LYS A 38 -8.63 0.41 6.90
CA LYS A 38 -8.85 0.67 8.33
C LYS A 38 -8.59 -0.58 9.15
N ILE A 39 -7.83 -0.42 10.24
CA ILE A 39 -7.62 -1.51 11.19
C ILE A 39 -8.95 -1.78 11.90
N PRO A 40 -9.41 -3.04 11.95
CA PRO A 40 -10.64 -3.38 12.63
C PRO A 40 -10.52 -3.14 14.14
N ALA A 41 -11.54 -2.52 14.73
CA ALA A 41 -11.55 -2.20 16.15
C ALA A 41 -11.82 -3.46 16.99
N ILE A 42 -11.05 -3.63 18.08
CA ILE A 42 -11.26 -4.71 19.05
C ILE A 42 -12.26 -4.22 20.12
N PRO A 43 -13.32 -4.98 20.44
CA PRO A 43 -14.24 -4.63 21.50
C PRO A 43 -13.56 -4.69 22.89
N ASN A 44 -14.09 -3.96 23.87
CA ASN A 44 -13.52 -3.93 25.23
C ASN A 44 -13.67 -5.27 25.99
N SER A 45 -14.59 -6.13 25.55
CA SER A 45 -14.90 -7.43 26.14
C SER A 45 -15.29 -8.41 25.04
N MET A 46 -14.79 -9.64 25.12
CA MET A 46 -15.07 -10.71 24.17
C MET A 46 -15.13 -12.04 24.92
N SER A 47 -16.10 -12.88 24.60
CA SER A 47 -16.14 -14.27 25.04
C SER A 47 -15.88 -15.18 23.85
N PHE A 48 -15.09 -16.23 24.06
CA PHE A 48 -14.80 -17.25 23.08
C PHE A 48 -15.02 -18.63 23.71
N ALA A 49 -15.79 -19.48 23.05
CA ALA A 49 -16.09 -20.85 23.49
C ALA A 49 -16.62 -20.97 24.95
N GLY A 50 -17.33 -19.95 25.44
CA GLY A 50 -17.91 -19.94 26.80
C GLY A 50 -16.96 -19.42 27.89
N GLU A 51 -15.74 -19.02 27.53
CA GLU A 51 -14.80 -18.37 28.44
C GLU A 51 -14.61 -16.90 28.05
N ASP A 52 -14.29 -16.06 29.04
CA ASP A 52 -13.94 -14.66 28.77
C ASP A 52 -12.50 -14.55 28.31
N VAL A 53 -12.30 -13.91 27.16
CA VAL A 53 -10.97 -13.65 26.62
C VAL A 53 -10.32 -12.56 27.47
N PRO A 54 -9.12 -12.78 28.03
CA PRO A 54 -8.48 -11.81 28.91
C PRO A 54 -7.82 -10.68 28.10
N LEU A 55 -8.64 -9.78 27.54
CA LEU A 55 -8.19 -8.60 26.78
C LEU A 55 -7.45 -7.54 27.62
N LYS A 56 -7.39 -7.74 28.95
CA LYS A 56 -6.57 -6.96 29.87
C LYS A 56 -5.07 -7.12 29.61
N TYR A 57 -4.67 -8.27 29.06
CA TYR A 57 -3.29 -8.52 28.71
C TYR A 57 -3.00 -7.98 27.31
N PHE A 58 -1.97 -7.14 27.22
CA PHE A 58 -1.64 -6.43 25.99
C PHE A 58 -1.24 -7.38 24.85
N ASP A 59 -0.51 -8.45 25.16
CA ASP A 59 -0.11 -9.50 24.22
C ASP A 59 -1.31 -10.25 23.63
N VAL A 60 -2.31 -10.58 24.44
CA VAL A 60 -3.56 -11.22 23.99
C VAL A 60 -4.32 -10.30 23.04
N LYS A 61 -4.42 -9.01 23.40
CA LYS A 61 -5.07 -8.00 22.54
C LYS A 61 -4.32 -7.83 21.21
N GLU A 62 -2.98 -7.76 21.26
CA GLU A 62 -2.11 -7.64 20.09
C GLU A 62 -2.23 -8.86 19.16
N ALA A 63 -2.24 -10.07 19.73
CA ALA A 63 -2.42 -11.31 18.98
C ALA A 63 -3.74 -11.33 18.22
N ILE A 64 -4.85 -10.98 18.89
CA ILE A 64 -6.17 -10.91 18.24
C ILE A 64 -6.21 -9.83 17.16
N GLN A 65 -5.60 -8.67 17.40
CA GLN A 65 -5.51 -7.60 16.41
C GLN A 65 -4.78 -8.06 15.15
N ARG A 66 -3.67 -8.79 15.34
CA ARG A 66 -2.88 -9.34 14.26
C ARG A 66 -3.70 -10.35 13.45
N GLU A 67 -4.33 -11.32 14.09
CA GLU A 67 -5.11 -12.35 13.37
C GLU A 67 -6.29 -11.73 12.61
N LEU A 68 -7.00 -10.77 13.22
CA LEU A 68 -8.10 -10.07 12.57
C LEU A 68 -7.62 -9.25 11.35
N THR A 69 -6.44 -8.64 11.45
CA THR A 69 -5.83 -7.89 10.32
C THR A 69 -5.41 -8.83 9.20
N VAL A 70 -4.84 -10.00 9.51
CA VAL A 70 -4.45 -11.03 8.53
C VAL A 70 -5.66 -11.57 7.78
N ILE A 71 -6.78 -11.80 8.46
CA ILE A 71 -8.03 -12.26 7.84
C ILE A 71 -8.65 -11.15 6.97
N SER A 72 -8.51 -9.89 7.36
CA SER A 72 -9.15 -8.75 6.67
C SER A 72 -8.39 -8.27 5.43
N TYR A 73 -7.04 -8.35 5.43
CA TYR A 73 -6.21 -7.71 4.42
C TYR A 73 -5.07 -8.61 3.92
N TRP A 74 -4.91 -8.69 2.60
CA TRP A 74 -3.79 -9.37 1.95
C TRP A 74 -2.43 -8.74 2.29
N HIS A 75 -2.39 -7.43 2.53
CA HIS A 75 -1.18 -6.68 2.89
C HIS A 75 -1.00 -6.51 4.41
N ALA A 76 -1.57 -7.41 5.22
CA ALA A 76 -1.57 -7.31 6.68
C ALA A 76 -0.18 -7.16 7.31
N SER A 77 0.85 -7.79 6.73
CA SER A 77 2.23 -7.69 7.23
C SER A 77 2.76 -6.25 7.22
N MET A 78 2.53 -5.52 6.12
CA MET A 78 2.92 -4.11 5.99
C MET A 78 2.18 -3.26 7.03
N SER A 79 0.87 -3.48 7.19
CA SER A 79 0.06 -2.75 8.17
C SER A 79 0.53 -2.99 9.61
N GLN A 80 0.95 -4.21 9.95
CA GLN A 80 1.51 -4.53 11.27
C GLN A 80 2.86 -3.85 11.50
N ILE A 81 3.75 -3.85 10.51
CA ILE A 81 5.06 -3.18 10.61
C ILE A 81 4.88 -1.69 10.90
N ILE A 82 3.96 -1.04 10.19
CA ILE A 82 3.68 0.39 10.39
C ILE A 82 3.15 0.65 11.81
N GLN A 83 2.27 -0.21 12.33
CA GLN A 83 1.74 -0.09 13.70
C GLN A 83 2.82 -0.26 14.77
N LEU A 84 3.74 -1.20 14.56
CA LEU A 84 4.77 -1.57 15.54
C LEU A 84 6.02 -0.69 15.47
N ASN A 85 6.17 0.14 14.44
CA ASN A 85 7.30 1.04 14.26
C ASN A 85 7.55 1.90 15.52
N ASN A 86 6.50 2.49 16.09
CA ASN A 86 6.63 3.34 17.28
C ASN A 86 7.13 2.58 18.54
N ARG A 87 7.05 1.24 18.57
CA ARG A 87 7.48 0.42 19.71
C ARG A 87 8.92 -0.08 19.57
N TYR A 88 9.36 -0.37 18.35
CA TYR A 88 10.65 -1.03 18.08
C TYR A 88 11.63 -0.19 17.25
N GLY A 89 11.19 0.96 16.74
CA GLY A 89 11.98 1.90 15.95
C GLY A 89 12.87 2.81 16.78
#